data_AF-A0A656JVK3-F1
#
_entry.id   AF-A0A656JVK3-F1
#
_cell.length_a   1.000
_cell.length_b   1.000
_cell.length_c   1.000
_cell.angle_alpha   90.00
_cell.angle_beta   90.00
_cell.angle_gamma   90.00
#
_symmetry.space_group_name_H-M   'P 1'
#
loop_
_entity.id
_entity.type
_entity.pdbx_description
1 polymer ?
#
loop_
_entity_poly.entity_id
_entity_poly.type
_entity_poly.pdbx_seq_one_letter_code
_entity_poly.pdbx_strand_id
1 'polypeptide(L)'
;HLMPPLTRAETYGPLRNLELLADEFYEAQLLDPRRARELQRDILELVRETRIDRELALDNATDSDADAAVWLPRLDTYLCDLKESQIRDGLHIFGQSPEGRLRTDTLLALLRIPRGDGRGAQSSLLRALSKAFALGFDPLDCELAEP
;
A
#
# COMPACT_ATOMS: atom_id res chain seq x y z
N HIS A 1 3.35 7.14 30.04
CA HIS A 1 4.21 6.54 29.01
C HIS A 1 3.47 6.64 27.68
N LEU A 2 4.18 6.80 26.56
CA LEU A 2 3.57 6.87 25.23
C LEU A 2 3.46 5.47 24.62
N MET A 3 2.67 5.34 23.55
CA MET A 3 2.77 4.20 22.65
C MET A 3 4.18 4.14 22.01
N PRO A 4 4.65 2.96 21.59
CA PRO A 4 5.84 2.87 20.74
C PRO A 4 5.70 3.74 19.48
N PRO A 5 6.83 4.23 18.93
CA PRO A 5 6.81 5.00 17.69
C PRO A 5 6.12 4.24 16.55
N LEU A 6 5.39 4.96 15.72
CA LEU A 6 4.71 4.38 14.54
C LEU A 6 5.43 4.82 13.26
N THR A 7 5.51 3.92 12.28
CA THR A 7 5.97 4.21 10.91
C THR A 7 5.15 3.39 9.91
N ARG A 8 5.29 3.70 8.60
CA ARG A 8 4.71 2.87 7.54
C ARG A 8 5.52 1.60 7.36
N ALA A 9 4.86 0.47 7.09
CA ALA A 9 5.55 -0.78 6.87
C ALA A 9 6.46 -0.74 5.63
N GLU A 10 6.06 0.04 4.61
CA GLU A 10 6.69 0.07 3.29
C GLU A 10 6.76 -1.35 2.65
N THR A 11 7.21 -1.45 1.41
CA THR A 11 7.46 -2.75 0.74
C THR A 11 8.94 -3.15 0.88
N TYR A 12 9.20 -4.39 1.28
CA TYR A 12 10.56 -4.92 1.39
C TYR A 12 10.66 -6.37 0.88
N GLY A 13 11.87 -6.78 0.49
CA GLY A 13 12.15 -8.13 0.04
C GLY A 13 11.26 -8.55 -1.16
N PRO A 14 10.60 -9.73 -1.11
CA PRO A 14 9.77 -10.22 -2.21
C PRO A 14 8.61 -9.29 -2.62
N LEU A 15 8.03 -8.54 -1.68
CA LEU A 15 6.92 -7.61 -1.96
C LEU A 15 7.36 -6.43 -2.83
N ARG A 16 8.59 -5.94 -2.63
CA ARG A 16 9.18 -4.90 -3.48
C ARG A 16 9.46 -5.44 -4.89
N ASN A 17 9.85 -6.71 -5.01
CA ASN A 17 10.04 -7.34 -6.31
C ASN A 17 8.70 -7.51 -7.04
N LEU A 18 7.62 -7.85 -6.31
CA LEU A 18 6.27 -7.90 -6.87
C LEU A 18 5.80 -6.53 -7.37
N GLU A 19 6.01 -5.46 -6.60
CA GLU A 19 5.70 -4.07 -7.02
C GLU A 19 6.42 -3.71 -8.33
N LEU A 20 7.73 -4.00 -8.43
CA LEU A 20 8.50 -3.75 -9.64
C LEU A 20 8.01 -4.54 -10.86
N LEU A 21 7.65 -5.81 -10.68
CA LEU A 21 7.14 -6.64 -11.77
C LEU A 21 5.74 -6.20 -12.22
N ALA A 22 4.88 -5.79 -11.28
CA ALA A 22 3.54 -5.27 -11.57
C ALA A 22 3.63 -3.94 -12.36
N ASP A 23 4.50 -3.02 -11.93
CA ASP A 23 4.76 -1.77 -12.66
C ASP A 23 5.23 -2.05 -14.11
N GLU A 24 6.22 -2.93 -14.28
CA GLU A 24 6.72 -3.31 -15.62
C GLU A 24 5.63 -3.97 -16.47
N PHE A 25 4.74 -4.77 -15.86
CA PHE A 25 3.62 -5.40 -16.56
C PHE A 25 2.68 -4.35 -17.15
N TYR A 26 2.30 -3.32 -16.38
CA TYR A 26 1.41 -2.27 -16.86
C TYR A 26 2.03 -1.45 -17.99
N GLU A 27 3.34 -1.19 -17.93
CA GLU A 27 4.06 -0.56 -19.04
C GLU A 27 4.07 -1.46 -20.29
N ALA A 28 4.34 -2.75 -20.11
CA ALA A 28 4.44 -3.71 -21.20
C ALA A 28 3.09 -4.04 -21.85
N GLN A 29 1.96 -3.94 -21.13
CA GLN A 29 0.64 -4.34 -21.62
C GLN A 29 0.27 -3.66 -22.95
N LEU A 30 0.65 -2.40 -23.15
CA LEU A 30 0.38 -1.62 -24.36
C LEU A 30 1.52 -1.66 -25.38
N LEU A 31 2.76 -1.88 -24.94
CA LEU A 31 3.98 -1.75 -25.76
C LEU A 31 4.50 -3.10 -26.28
N ASP A 32 4.46 -4.15 -25.46
CA ASP A 32 4.93 -5.49 -25.77
C ASP A 32 4.05 -6.57 -25.10
N PRO A 33 2.99 -7.02 -25.79
CA PRO A 33 2.08 -8.04 -25.27
C PRO A 33 2.71 -9.43 -25.07
N ARG A 34 3.92 -9.68 -25.59
CA ARG A 34 4.65 -10.93 -25.31
C ARG A 34 5.37 -10.81 -23.98
N ARG A 35 6.05 -9.68 -23.74
CA ARG A 35 6.67 -9.38 -22.45
C ARG A 35 5.65 -9.32 -21.31
N ALA A 36 4.48 -8.71 -21.54
CA ALA A 36 3.41 -8.69 -20.54
C ALA A 36 2.98 -10.10 -20.09
N ARG A 37 2.89 -11.06 -21.03
CA ARG A 37 2.58 -12.46 -20.70
C ARG A 37 3.69 -13.18 -19.93
N GLU A 38 4.95 -12.86 -20.21
CA GLU A 38 6.07 -13.38 -19.43
C GLU A 38 6.03 -12.83 -18.00
N LEU A 39 5.90 -11.50 -17.86
CA LEU A 39 5.80 -10.82 -16.57
C LEU A 39 4.62 -11.33 -15.74
N GLN A 40 3.47 -11.56 -16.37
CA GLN A 40 2.32 -12.13 -15.67
C GLN A 40 2.64 -13.50 -15.05
N ARG A 41 3.37 -14.36 -15.76
CA ARG A 41 3.79 -15.67 -15.23
C ARG A 41 4.78 -15.51 -14.08
N ASP A 42 5.75 -14.61 -14.23
CA ASP A 42 6.76 -14.32 -13.20
C ASP A 42 6.10 -13.77 -11.92
N ILE A 43 5.12 -12.86 -12.06
CA ILE A 43 4.34 -12.34 -10.93
C ILE A 43 3.57 -13.47 -10.25
N LEU A 44 2.85 -14.31 -11.00
CA LEU A 44 2.06 -15.39 -10.43
C LEU A 44 2.92 -16.42 -9.69
N GLU A 45 4.09 -16.76 -10.26
CA GLU A 45 5.07 -17.63 -9.62
C GLU A 45 5.53 -17.04 -8.28
N LEU A 46 5.94 -15.77 -8.27
CA LEU A 46 6.39 -15.10 -7.05
C LEU A 46 5.27 -14.93 -6.00
N VAL A 47 4.04 -14.68 -6.42
CA VAL A 47 2.85 -14.64 -5.54
C VAL A 47 2.64 -15.99 -4.86
N ARG A 48 2.79 -17.11 -5.59
CA ARG A 48 2.67 -18.47 -5.04
C ARG A 48 3.84 -18.83 -4.11
N GLU A 49 5.07 -18.46 -4.49
CA GLU A 49 6.26 -18.69 -3.66
C GLU A 49 6.18 -17.97 -2.31
N THR A 50 5.66 -16.74 -2.32
CA THR A 50 5.48 -15.90 -1.13
C THR A 50 4.20 -16.21 -0.34
N ARG A 51 3.34 -17.10 -0.85
CA ARG A 51 2.03 -17.48 -0.31
C ARG A 51 1.00 -16.33 -0.24
N ILE A 52 1.19 -15.30 -1.07
CA ILE A 52 0.26 -14.17 -1.20
C ILE A 52 -1.01 -14.60 -1.97
N ASP A 53 -0.93 -15.69 -2.74
CA ASP A 53 -2.08 -16.34 -3.38
C ASP A 53 -3.26 -16.56 -2.42
N ARG A 54 -2.99 -16.87 -1.16
CA ARG A 54 -4.01 -17.04 -0.11
C ARG A 54 -4.67 -15.73 0.32
N GLU A 55 -3.89 -14.67 0.42
CA GLU A 55 -4.38 -13.32 0.78
C GLU A 55 -5.24 -12.75 -0.35
N LEU A 56 -4.89 -13.06 -1.60
CA LEU A 56 -5.63 -12.66 -2.79
C LEU A 56 -6.85 -13.55 -3.11
N ALA A 57 -7.06 -14.60 -2.30
CA ALA A 57 -8.07 -15.64 -2.49
C ALA A 57 -8.05 -16.23 -3.92
N LEU A 58 -6.84 -16.58 -4.40
CA LEU A 58 -6.66 -17.26 -5.67
C LEU A 58 -6.91 -18.76 -5.48
N ASP A 59 -7.87 -19.30 -6.23
CA ASP A 59 -8.07 -20.74 -6.28
C ASP A 59 -6.92 -21.39 -7.05
N ASN A 60 -6.60 -22.66 -6.73
CA ASN A 60 -5.58 -23.45 -7.45
C ASN A 60 -5.88 -23.60 -8.97
N ALA A 61 -7.10 -23.27 -9.41
CA ALA A 61 -7.49 -23.27 -10.82
C ALA A 61 -7.20 -21.96 -11.57
N THR A 62 -6.75 -20.91 -10.86
CA THR A 62 -6.38 -19.61 -11.43
C THR A 62 -5.01 -19.75 -12.10
N ASP A 63 -5.00 -20.30 -13.32
CA ASP A 63 -3.78 -20.66 -14.07
C ASP A 63 -3.70 -19.91 -15.43
N SER A 64 -4.57 -18.92 -15.68
CA SER A 64 -4.74 -18.38 -17.04
C SER A 64 -4.51 -16.86 -17.20
N ASP A 65 -4.09 -16.47 -18.41
CA ASP A 65 -4.18 -15.10 -18.96
C ASP A 65 -5.58 -14.48 -18.80
N ALA A 66 -6.63 -15.30 -18.83
CA ALA A 66 -8.01 -14.82 -18.71
C ALA A 66 -8.34 -14.34 -17.29
N ASP A 67 -7.59 -14.79 -16.27
CA ASP A 67 -7.81 -14.41 -14.87
C ASP A 67 -6.93 -13.23 -14.42
N ALA A 68 -5.94 -12.83 -15.23
CA ALA A 68 -5.01 -11.73 -14.92
C ALA A 68 -5.73 -10.44 -14.56
N ALA A 69 -6.75 -10.10 -15.35
CA ALA A 69 -7.58 -8.92 -15.15
C ALA A 69 -8.35 -8.94 -13.82
N VAL A 70 -8.49 -10.11 -13.18
CA VAL A 70 -9.18 -10.26 -11.89
C VAL A 70 -8.19 -10.17 -10.73
N TRP A 71 -7.03 -10.83 -10.82
CA TRP A 71 -6.12 -10.92 -9.67
C TRP A 71 -5.06 -9.82 -9.62
N LEU A 72 -4.66 -9.21 -10.74
CA LEU A 72 -3.69 -8.10 -10.74
C LEU A 72 -4.21 -6.88 -9.97
N PRO A 73 -5.45 -6.39 -10.18
CA PRO A 73 -5.97 -5.28 -9.37
C PRO A 73 -6.03 -5.60 -7.87
N ARG A 74 -6.28 -6.87 -7.50
CA ARG A 74 -6.24 -7.32 -6.10
C ARG A 74 -4.82 -7.29 -5.54
N LEU A 75 -3.84 -7.72 -6.34
CA LEU A 75 -2.43 -7.65 -5.97
C LEU A 75 -2.00 -6.20 -5.71
N ASP A 76 -2.35 -5.28 -6.61
CA ASP A 76 -2.03 -3.86 -6.45
C ASP A 76 -2.65 -3.26 -5.19
N THR A 77 -3.93 -3.58 -4.96
CA THR A 77 -4.64 -3.18 -3.74
C THR A 77 -3.92 -3.71 -2.50
N TYR A 78 -3.58 -5.00 -2.48
CA TYR A 78 -2.89 -5.64 -1.37
C TYR A 78 -1.49 -5.04 -1.11
N LEU A 79 -0.71 -4.79 -2.17
CA LEU A 79 0.62 -4.17 -2.06
C LEU A 79 0.51 -2.72 -1.55
N CYS A 80 -0.45 -1.95 -2.05
CA CYS A 80 -0.72 -0.59 -1.57
C CYS A 80 -1.12 -0.57 -0.10
N ASP A 81 -2.06 -1.43 0.30
CA ASP A 81 -2.52 -1.53 1.69
C ASP A 81 -1.39 -1.89 2.64
N LEU A 82 -0.54 -2.85 2.24
CA LEU A 82 0.60 -3.26 3.05
C LEU A 82 1.62 -2.13 3.19
N LYS A 83 1.96 -1.45 2.10
CA LYS A 83 2.89 -0.31 2.08
C LYS A 83 2.43 0.81 3.01
N GLU A 84 1.13 1.08 3.01
CA GLU A 84 0.50 2.15 3.79
C GLU A 84 0.11 1.76 5.22
N SER A 85 0.26 0.49 5.57
CA SER A 85 -0.01 -0.05 6.91
C SER A 85 0.92 0.57 7.96
N GLN A 86 0.35 0.93 9.12
CA GLN A 86 1.11 1.49 10.22
C GLN A 86 1.58 0.39 11.17
N ILE A 87 2.89 0.32 11.38
CA ILE A 87 3.53 -0.63 12.29
C ILE A 87 4.30 0.11 13.39
N ARG A 88 4.62 -0.62 14.46
CA ARG A 88 5.46 -0.10 15.54
C ARG A 88 6.92 -0.18 15.11
N ASP A 89 7.61 0.95 15.08
CA ASP A 89 9.04 1.06 14.76
C ASP A 89 9.87 1.05 16.05
N GLY A 90 9.98 -0.14 16.64
CA GLY A 90 10.68 -0.37 17.90
C GLY A 90 9.79 -0.29 19.15
N LEU A 91 10.42 -0.04 20.30
CA LEU A 91 9.77 -0.03 21.62
C LEU A 91 9.79 1.38 22.23
N HIS A 92 8.82 1.65 23.12
CA HIS A 92 8.81 2.89 23.90
C HIS A 92 9.78 2.82 25.09
N ILE A 93 10.51 3.91 25.32
CA ILE A 93 11.33 4.12 26.52
C ILE A 93 10.61 5.09 27.45
N PHE A 94 10.37 4.69 28.70
CA PHE A 94 9.63 5.49 29.67
C PHE A 94 10.27 6.88 29.85
N GLY A 95 9.44 7.92 29.77
CA GLY A 95 9.87 9.32 29.92
C GLY A 95 10.55 9.91 28.69
N GLN A 96 10.73 9.16 27.60
CA GLN A 96 11.34 9.65 26.36
C GLN A 96 10.28 9.76 25.26
N SER A 97 10.25 10.92 24.61
CA SER A 97 9.46 11.10 23.38
C SER A 97 10.31 10.71 22.17
N PRO A 98 9.72 10.16 21.09
CA PRO A 98 10.47 9.89 19.88
C PRO A 98 11.12 11.17 19.33
N GLU A 99 12.23 11.02 18.62
CA GLU A 99 13.00 12.12 18.01
C GLU A 99 13.31 11.83 16.55
N GLY A 100 13.71 12.86 15.79
CA GLY A 100 14.06 12.73 14.38
C GLY A 100 12.98 12.04 13.54
N ARG A 101 13.37 11.03 12.75
CA ARG A 101 12.48 10.25 11.88
C ARG A 101 11.30 9.65 12.65
N LEU A 102 11.56 9.01 13.80
CA LEU A 102 10.51 8.36 14.60
C LEU A 102 9.45 9.36 15.08
N ARG A 103 9.85 10.61 15.37
CA ARG A 103 8.89 11.67 15.72
C ARG A 103 8.04 12.05 14.53
N THR A 104 8.67 12.31 13.38
CA THR A 104 7.98 12.70 12.15
C THR A 104 6.98 11.62 11.73
N ASP A 105 7.40 10.36 11.66
CA ASP A 105 6.57 9.24 11.25
C ASP A 105 5.39 9.04 12.21
N THR A 106 5.63 9.11 13.53
CA THR A 106 4.56 9.00 14.53
C THR A 106 3.58 10.16 14.44
N LEU A 107 4.05 11.39 14.21
CA LEU A 107 3.17 12.55 14.04
C LEU A 107 2.33 12.43 12.77
N LEU A 108 2.93 12.02 11.65
CA LEU A 108 2.19 11.74 10.42
C LEU A 108 1.12 10.67 10.65
N ALA A 109 1.46 9.60 11.37
CA ALA A 109 0.51 8.55 11.72
C ALA A 109 -0.68 9.07 12.53
N LEU A 110 -0.43 9.92 13.54
CA LEU A 110 -1.49 10.53 14.36
C LEU A 110 -2.34 11.55 13.59
N LEU A 111 -1.74 12.29 12.66
CA LEU A 111 -2.43 13.29 11.85
C LEU A 111 -3.19 12.70 10.66
N ARG A 112 -3.00 11.39 10.39
CA ARG A 112 -3.75 10.63 9.38
C ARG A 112 -5.23 10.50 9.76
N ILE A 113 -5.55 10.38 11.04
CA ILE A 113 -6.94 10.15 11.49
C ILE A 113 -7.58 11.48 11.92
N PRO A 114 -8.81 11.81 11.46
CA PRO A 114 -9.55 12.95 11.97
C PRO A 114 -9.82 12.79 13.48
N ARG A 115 -9.73 13.90 14.22
CA ARG A 115 -9.98 13.95 15.66
C ARG A 115 -11.39 14.47 15.92
N GLY A 116 -12.01 14.08 17.02
CA GLY A 116 -13.32 14.63 17.42
C GLY A 116 -14.37 14.57 16.30
N ASP A 117 -14.89 15.73 15.89
CA ASP A 117 -15.89 15.85 14.82
C ASP A 117 -15.30 15.84 13.40
N GLY A 118 -13.97 15.81 13.27
CA GLY A 118 -13.24 15.75 12.00
C GLY A 118 -13.27 17.04 11.18
N ARG A 119 -13.67 18.18 11.75
CA ARG A 119 -13.84 19.45 11.01
C ARG A 119 -12.76 20.47 11.34
N GLY A 120 -12.46 21.34 10.37
CA GLY A 120 -11.48 22.42 10.52
C GLY A 120 -10.13 21.91 11.02
N ALA A 121 -9.68 22.44 12.16
CA ALA A 121 -8.43 22.03 12.80
C ALA A 121 -8.42 20.57 13.29
N GLN A 122 -9.57 19.89 13.35
CA GLN A 122 -9.69 18.49 13.74
C GLN A 122 -9.77 17.52 12.55
N SER A 123 -9.73 18.02 11.31
CA SER A 123 -9.59 17.18 10.12
C SER A 123 -8.24 16.45 10.10
N SER A 124 -8.15 15.35 9.36
CA SER A 124 -6.84 14.80 9.01
C SER A 124 -6.06 15.79 8.16
N LEU A 125 -4.73 15.79 8.33
CA LEU A 125 -3.85 16.68 7.58
C LEU A 125 -3.95 16.39 6.07
N LEU A 126 -3.99 15.11 5.69
CA LEU A 126 -4.07 14.69 4.30
C LEU A 126 -5.38 15.13 3.63
N ARG A 127 -6.53 15.00 4.30
CA ARG A 127 -7.81 15.51 3.77
C ARG A 127 -7.85 17.03 3.70
N ALA A 128 -7.21 17.71 4.66
CA ALA A 128 -7.11 19.17 4.63
C ALA A 128 -6.27 19.65 3.43
N LEU A 129 -5.15 18.97 3.13
CA LEU A 129 -4.32 19.25 1.96
C LEU A 129 -5.06 18.95 0.66
N SER A 130 -5.73 17.79 0.54
CA SER A 130 -6.53 17.46 -0.64
C SER A 130 -7.58 18.53 -0.94
N LYS A 131 -8.30 19.00 0.08
CA LYS A 131 -9.27 20.10 -0.05
C LYS A 131 -8.61 21.42 -0.45
N ALA A 132 -7.48 21.77 0.17
CA ALA A 132 -6.77 23.01 -0.12
C ALA A 132 -6.24 23.07 -1.56
N PHE A 133 -5.78 21.94 -2.09
CA PHE A 133 -5.32 21.81 -3.48
C PHE A 133 -6.44 21.44 -4.47
N ALA A 134 -7.68 21.31 -4.00
CA ALA A 134 -8.84 20.94 -4.81
C ALA A 134 -8.62 19.65 -5.63
N LEU A 135 -7.99 18.63 -5.04
CA LEU A 135 -7.60 17.40 -5.75
C LEU A 135 -8.80 16.51 -6.13
N GLY A 136 -9.97 16.73 -5.54
CA GLY A 136 -11.20 16.04 -5.93
C GLY A 136 -11.36 14.61 -5.41
N PHE A 137 -10.46 14.12 -4.56
CA PHE A 137 -10.55 12.77 -3.95
C PHE A 137 -10.20 12.77 -2.45
N ASP A 138 -10.60 11.73 -1.73
CA ASP A 138 -10.19 11.50 -0.35
C ASP A 138 -8.91 10.64 -0.31
N PRO A 139 -7.75 11.18 0.09
CA PRO A 139 -6.50 10.42 0.12
C PRO A 139 -6.47 9.28 1.16
N LEU A 140 -7.51 9.17 1.99
CA LEU A 140 -7.64 8.12 3.01
C LEU A 140 -8.77 7.14 2.73
N ASP A 141 -9.57 7.40 1.68
CA ASP A 141 -10.76 6.63 1.32
C ASP A 141 -10.94 6.73 -0.21
N CYS A 142 -9.88 6.42 -0.94
CA CYS A 142 -9.90 6.37 -2.40
C CYS A 142 -9.76 4.91 -2.85
N GLU A 143 -10.56 4.53 -3.85
CA GLU A 143 -10.36 3.28 -4.56
C GLU A 143 -9.14 3.47 -5.47
N LEU A 144 -7.95 3.15 -4.95
CA LEU A 144 -6.68 3.26 -5.67
C LEU A 144 -6.58 2.33 -6.90
N ALA A 145 -7.57 1.45 -7.08
CA ALA A 145 -7.67 0.51 -8.20
C ALA A 145 -8.62 0.98 -9.32
N GLU A 146 -9.30 2.13 -9.19
CA GLU A 146 -10.04 2.71 -10.31
C GLU A 146 -9.09 3.49 -11.24
N PRO A 147 -9.18 3.30 -12.58
CA PRO A 147 -8.29 3.93 -13.56
C PRO A 147 -8.48 5.45 -13.72
#